data_AF-A0A8T0NS73-F1
#
_entry.id   AF-A0A8T0NS73-F1
#
_cell.length_a   1.000
_cell.length_b   1.000
_cell.length_c   1.000
_cell.angle_alpha   90.00
_cell.angle_beta   90.00
_cell.angle_gamma   90.00
#
_symmetry.space_group_name_H-M   'P 1'
#
loop_
_entity.id
_entity.type
_entity.pdbx_description
1 polymer ?
#
loop_
_entity_poly.entity_id
_entity_poly.type
_entity_poly.pdbx_seq_one_letter_code
_entity_poly.pdbx_strand_id
1 'polypeptide(L)'
;MSKIVKDAGLQSIEDGSLVLEKGEFSLGSVMNAVVSQAMVLLRERDIQLIRDIPDEIKEASAYGDQYRIQQVLSDFLLSMVQFAPTENGWVEIQVRPNLKQNSDGTDSTLFVFRFACPGEGLPPDIVQDMFSNSCWSTHEGIGLSTCRKIVKLMGGEVQYIRESERSFFLIILELPQPRPRASREVS
;
A
#
# COMPACT_ATOMS: atom_id res chain seq x y z
N MET A 1 16.14 6.57 7.81
CA MET A 1 16.08 5.46 8.80
C MET A 1 15.19 4.35 8.24
N SER A 2 15.80 3.33 7.60
CA SER A 2 15.10 2.13 7.11
C SER A 2 14.54 1.35 8.29
N LYS A 3 13.24 1.48 8.54
CA LYS A 3 12.53 0.65 9.50
C LYS A 3 11.94 -0.54 8.75
N ILE A 4 12.45 -1.73 9.08
CA ILE A 4 11.69 -2.99 9.11
C ILE A 4 11.47 -3.66 7.75
N VAL A 5 12.56 -4.11 7.14
CA VAL A 5 12.56 -5.46 6.55
C VAL A 5 13.51 -6.29 7.39
N LYS A 6 13.04 -6.71 8.57
CA LYS A 6 13.65 -7.89 9.20
C LYS A 6 13.31 -9.06 8.29
N ASP A 7 14.31 -9.83 7.89
CA ASP A 7 14.23 -11.12 7.17
C ASP A 7 13.05 -12.03 7.55
N ALA A 8 12.49 -11.87 8.75
CA ALA A 8 11.29 -12.57 9.23
C ALA A 8 10.07 -12.43 8.31
N GLY A 9 9.86 -11.28 7.66
CA GLY A 9 8.67 -11.08 6.82
C GLY A 9 8.67 -11.96 5.56
N LEU A 10 9.82 -12.05 4.89
CA LEU A 10 9.98 -12.81 3.66
C LEU A 10 9.97 -14.31 3.94
N GLN A 11 10.71 -14.76 4.96
CA GLN A 11 10.75 -16.17 5.36
C GLN A 11 9.37 -16.68 5.77
N SER A 12 8.64 -15.92 6.59
CA SER A 12 7.28 -16.31 7.01
C SER A 12 6.28 -16.37 5.85
N ILE A 13 6.51 -15.64 4.77
CA ILE A 13 5.67 -15.73 3.57
C ILE A 13 6.03 -16.98 2.77
N GLU A 14 7.31 -17.28 2.62
CA GLU A 14 7.80 -18.39 1.79
C GLU A 14 7.55 -19.76 2.42
N ASP A 15 7.59 -19.85 3.76
CA ASP A 15 7.24 -21.07 4.51
C ASP A 15 5.72 -21.19 4.80
N GLY A 16 4.93 -20.18 4.40
CA GLY A 16 3.48 -20.14 4.60
C GLY A 16 3.04 -19.89 6.05
N SER A 17 3.96 -19.55 6.96
CA SER A 17 3.65 -19.26 8.37
C SER A 17 3.06 -17.88 8.61
N LEU A 18 3.03 -17.00 7.59
CA LEU A 18 2.44 -15.67 7.71
C LEU A 18 0.92 -15.78 7.89
N VAL A 19 0.47 -15.58 9.12
CA VAL A 19 -0.94 -15.45 9.47
C VAL A 19 -1.32 -13.97 9.49
N LEU A 20 -2.41 -13.61 8.78
CA LEU A 20 -2.98 -12.27 8.79
C LEU A 20 -3.84 -12.07 10.03
N GLU A 21 -3.57 -11.04 10.81
CA GLU A 21 -4.35 -10.65 11.98
C GLU A 21 -5.52 -9.77 11.56
N LYS A 22 -6.67 -10.39 11.26
CA LYS A 22 -7.83 -9.68 10.70
C LYS A 22 -8.68 -9.03 11.80
N GLY A 23 -9.03 -7.77 11.60
CA GLY A 23 -9.97 -7.03 12.44
C GLY A 23 -10.65 -5.90 11.67
N GLU A 24 -11.61 -5.24 12.32
CA GLU A 24 -12.22 -4.02 11.80
C GLU A 24 -11.27 -2.83 12.00
N PHE A 25 -11.13 -1.99 10.98
CA PHE A 25 -10.30 -0.78 11.05
C PHE A 25 -10.86 0.34 10.17
N SER A 26 -10.44 1.58 10.47
CA SER A 26 -10.72 2.75 9.65
C SER A 26 -9.62 2.93 8.59
N LEU A 27 -10.03 3.01 7.32
CA LEU A 27 -9.10 3.25 6.21
C LEU A 27 -8.50 4.66 6.28
N GLY A 28 -9.28 5.64 6.74
CA GLY A 28 -8.78 7.00 7.02
C GLY A 28 -7.61 7.01 8.00
N SER A 29 -7.69 6.25 9.09
CA SER A 29 -6.60 6.11 10.07
C SER A 29 -5.34 5.50 9.45
N VAL A 30 -5.50 4.48 8.60
CA VAL A 30 -4.38 3.87 7.87
C VAL A 30 -3.71 4.89 6.94
N MET A 31 -4.49 5.61 6.13
CA MET A 31 -3.95 6.61 5.20
C MET A 31 -3.25 7.76 5.92
N ASN A 32 -3.77 8.20 7.08
CA ASN A 32 -3.12 9.21 7.90
C ASN A 32 -1.77 8.73 8.47
N ALA A 33 -1.69 7.47 8.90
CA ALA A 33 -0.44 6.88 9.38
C ALA A 33 0.59 6.75 8.25
N VAL A 34 0.18 6.28 7.07
CA VAL A 34 1.02 6.16 5.86
C VAL A 34 1.61 7.52 5.48
N VAL A 35 0.75 8.55 5.38
CA VAL A 35 1.20 9.93 5.08
C VAL A 35 2.17 10.42 6.15
N SER A 36 1.83 10.25 7.43
CA SER A 36 2.67 10.74 8.54
C SER A 36 4.06 10.11 8.56
N GLN A 37 4.18 8.83 8.18
CA GLN A 37 5.47 8.14 8.07
C GLN A 37 6.31 8.68 6.91
N ALA A 38 5.69 8.95 5.76
CA ALA A 38 6.39 9.53 4.61
C ALA A 38 6.81 11.00 4.80
N MET A 39 6.08 11.76 5.63
CA MET A 39 6.33 13.19 5.85
C MET A 39 7.74 13.52 6.34
N VAL A 40 8.41 12.60 7.04
CA VAL A 40 9.80 12.81 7.47
C VAL A 40 10.72 12.88 6.26
N LEU A 41 10.67 11.87 5.40
CA LEU A 41 11.54 11.78 4.21
C LEU A 41 11.18 12.84 3.16
N LEU A 42 9.89 13.16 3.01
CA LEU A 42 9.43 14.25 2.14
C LEU A 42 10.07 15.59 2.52
N ARG A 43 10.12 15.91 3.82
CA ARG A 43 10.77 17.14 4.31
C ARG A 43 12.29 17.09 4.17
N GLU A 44 12.91 15.94 4.43
CA GLU A 44 14.36 15.77 4.29
C GLU A 44 14.83 15.96 2.83
N ARG A 45 14.00 15.59 1.86
CA ARG A 45 14.31 15.68 0.42
C ARG A 45 13.71 16.90 -0.28
N ASP A 46 12.99 17.76 0.44
CA ASP A 46 12.27 18.92 -0.09
C ASP A 46 11.30 18.57 -1.25
N ILE A 47 10.50 17.52 -1.04
CA ILE A 47 9.54 17.03 -2.04
C ILE A 47 8.10 17.37 -1.61
N GLN A 48 7.32 17.89 -2.54
CA GLN A 48 5.90 18.19 -2.29
C GLN A 48 5.07 16.91 -2.26
N LEU A 49 4.17 16.80 -1.28
CA LEU A 49 3.14 15.77 -1.26
C LEU A 49 1.81 16.29 -1.81
N ILE A 50 1.28 15.64 -2.83
CA ILE A 50 -0.05 15.87 -3.38
C ILE A 50 -0.97 14.77 -2.84
N ARG A 51 -2.10 15.15 -2.24
CA ARG A 51 -3.08 14.22 -1.64
C ARG A 51 -4.41 14.33 -2.35
N ASP A 52 -4.82 13.24 -2.97
CA ASP A 52 -6.10 13.07 -3.64
C ASP A 52 -6.85 11.89 -3.00
N ILE A 53 -7.32 12.13 -1.77
CA ILE A 53 -8.03 11.15 -0.95
C ILE A 53 -9.44 11.69 -0.68
N PRO A 54 -10.48 11.13 -1.33
CA PRO A 54 -11.88 11.51 -1.13
C PRO A 54 -12.33 11.38 0.34
N ASP A 55 -13.30 12.19 0.77
CA ASP A 55 -13.79 12.16 2.15
C ASP A 55 -14.45 10.82 2.52
N GLU A 56 -15.11 10.17 1.56
CA GLU A 56 -15.65 8.81 1.71
C GLU A 56 -14.59 7.77 2.13
N ILE A 57 -13.32 7.96 1.73
CA ILE A 57 -12.20 7.09 2.15
C ILE A 57 -11.82 7.34 3.62
N LYS A 58 -11.97 8.58 4.09
CA LYS A 58 -11.65 8.94 5.47
C LYS A 58 -12.65 8.31 6.45
N GLU A 59 -13.90 8.19 6.03
CA GLU A 59 -15.00 7.59 6.79
C GLU A 59 -15.14 6.08 6.55
N ALA A 60 -14.49 5.54 5.51
CA ALA A 60 -14.56 4.13 5.18
C ALA A 60 -13.98 3.24 6.30
N SER A 61 -14.75 2.21 6.64
CA SER A 61 -14.31 1.08 7.46
C SER A 61 -14.11 -0.15 6.59
N ALA A 62 -13.15 -0.98 6.97
CA ALA A 62 -12.81 -2.22 6.28
C ALA A 62 -12.46 -3.30 7.30
N TYR A 63 -12.53 -4.56 6.86
CA TYR A 63 -12.13 -5.73 7.64
C TYR A 63 -10.90 -6.39 7.02
N GLY A 64 -9.84 -6.57 7.81
CA GLY A 64 -8.57 -7.10 7.33
C GLY A 64 -7.43 -6.83 8.30
N ASP A 65 -6.19 -7.04 7.84
CA ASP A 65 -5.00 -6.80 8.66
C ASP A 65 -4.52 -5.35 8.47
N GLN A 66 -4.94 -4.48 9.39
CA GLN A 66 -4.63 -3.05 9.37
C GLN A 66 -3.11 -2.79 9.33
N TYR A 67 -2.33 -3.52 10.13
CA TYR A 67 -0.90 -3.29 10.26
C TYR A 67 -0.16 -3.67 8.99
N ARG A 68 -0.55 -4.78 8.36
CA ARG A 68 0.03 -5.21 7.08
C ARG A 68 -0.33 -4.28 5.94
N ILE A 69 -1.58 -3.81 5.86
CA ILE A 69 -1.97 -2.81 4.85
C ILE A 69 -1.17 -1.53 5.05
N GLN A 70 -1.10 -1.01 6.27
CA GLN A 70 -0.34 0.20 6.57
C GLN A 70 1.13 0.03 6.20
N GLN A 71 1.75 -1.09 6.58
CA GLN A 71 3.14 -1.40 6.24
C GLN A 71 3.35 -1.36 4.72
N VAL A 72 2.57 -2.13 3.97
CA VAL A 72 2.64 -2.22 2.50
C VAL A 72 2.52 -0.84 1.87
N LEU A 73 1.48 -0.08 2.23
CA LEU A 73 1.23 1.24 1.64
C LEU A 73 2.36 2.23 1.99
N SER A 74 2.87 2.20 3.22
CA SER A 74 4.00 3.02 3.63
C SER A 74 5.28 2.68 2.86
N ASP A 75 5.60 1.40 2.70
CA ASP A 75 6.82 0.97 2.02
C ASP A 75 6.82 1.39 0.55
N PHE A 76 5.71 1.18 -0.17
CA PHE A 76 5.56 1.66 -1.55
C PHE A 76 5.65 3.18 -1.67
N LEU A 77 5.01 3.92 -0.75
CA LEU A 77 5.06 5.38 -0.74
C LEU A 77 6.48 5.88 -0.44
N LEU A 78 7.17 5.30 0.53
CA LEU A 78 8.54 5.66 0.88
C LEU A 78 9.50 5.41 -0.28
N SER A 79 9.33 4.32 -1.03
CA SER A 79 10.10 4.10 -2.26
C SER A 79 9.84 5.20 -3.29
N MET A 80 8.58 5.61 -3.49
CA MET A 80 8.28 6.73 -4.40
C MET A 80 8.94 8.04 -3.94
N VAL A 81 8.91 8.32 -2.63
CA VAL A 81 9.57 9.50 -2.05
C VAL A 81 11.09 9.41 -2.14
N GLN A 82 11.69 8.23 -2.03
CA GLN A 82 13.15 8.04 -2.10
C GLN A 82 13.70 8.28 -3.52
N PHE A 83 12.96 7.89 -4.56
CA PHE A 83 13.41 7.95 -5.96
C PHE A 83 12.84 9.10 -6.77
N ALA A 84 11.86 9.86 -6.23
CA ALA A 84 11.40 11.07 -6.88
C ALA A 84 12.55 12.09 -7.08
N PRO A 85 12.55 12.87 -8.18
CA PRO A 85 13.51 13.96 -8.35
C PRO A 85 13.32 15.01 -7.25
N THR A 86 14.40 15.67 -6.83
CA THR A 86 14.33 16.73 -5.79
C THR A 86 13.96 18.08 -6.39
N GLU A 87 14.49 18.43 -7.57
CA GLU A 87 14.16 19.68 -8.24
C GLU A 87 12.72 19.64 -8.74
N ASN A 88 11.87 20.54 -8.23
CA ASN A 88 10.44 20.60 -8.50
C ASN A 88 9.73 19.25 -8.30
N GLY A 89 10.25 18.45 -7.36
CA GLY A 89 9.79 17.10 -7.06
C GLY A 89 8.43 17.07 -6.40
N TRP A 90 7.61 16.11 -6.81
CA TRP A 90 6.36 15.81 -6.12
C TRP A 90 6.13 14.30 -6.03
N VAL A 91 5.39 13.91 -5.00
CA VAL A 91 4.80 12.58 -4.89
C VAL A 91 3.30 12.76 -4.68
N GLU A 92 2.51 12.00 -5.42
CA GLU A 92 1.06 12.02 -5.33
C GLU A 92 0.57 10.72 -4.68
N ILE A 93 -0.39 10.86 -3.76
CA ILE A 93 -1.19 9.76 -3.23
C ILE A 93 -2.62 9.96 -3.68
N GLN A 94 -3.13 8.99 -4.44
CA GLN A 94 -4.52 8.94 -4.85
C GLN A 94 -5.18 7.66 -4.35
N VAL A 95 -6.41 7.77 -3.86
CA VAL A 95 -7.23 6.61 -3.49
C VAL A 95 -8.58 6.72 -4.17
N ARG A 96 -9.02 5.62 -4.79
CA ARG A 96 -10.33 5.51 -5.43
C ARG A 96 -11.05 4.26 -4.94
N PRO A 97 -12.27 4.40 -4.38
CA PRO A 97 -13.12 3.25 -4.12
C PRO A 97 -13.87 2.86 -5.38
N ASN A 98 -14.12 1.56 -5.53
CA ASN A 98 -15.08 1.02 -6.47
C ASN A 98 -15.91 -0.01 -5.71
N LEU A 99 -17.15 0.37 -5.40
CA LEU A 99 -18.10 -0.50 -4.71
C LEU A 99 -18.50 -1.63 -5.66
N LYS A 100 -18.13 -2.86 -5.30
CA LYS A 100 -18.67 -4.06 -5.93
C LYS A 100 -19.71 -4.64 -5.00
N GLN A 101 -20.98 -4.56 -5.39
CA GLN A 101 -22.01 -5.39 -4.76
C GLN A 101 -21.79 -6.82 -5.26
N ASN A 102 -21.32 -7.68 -4.37
CA ASN A 102 -21.24 -9.10 -4.66
C ASN A 102 -22.61 -9.74 -4.43
N SER A 103 -23.03 -10.61 -5.35
CA SER A 103 -24.30 -11.36 -5.30
C SER A 103 -24.47 -12.21 -4.03
N ASP A 104 -23.37 -12.47 -3.32
CA ASP A 104 -23.27 -13.39 -2.18
C ASP A 104 -23.52 -12.70 -0.82
N GLY A 105 -23.99 -11.45 -0.82
CA GLY A 105 -24.38 -10.72 0.40
C GLY A 105 -23.22 -10.31 1.30
N THR A 106 -21.97 -10.39 0.81
CA THR A 106 -20.80 -9.79 1.47
C THR A 106 -20.42 -8.54 0.70
N ASP A 107 -20.76 -7.37 1.24
CA ASP A 107 -20.32 -6.10 0.67
C ASP A 107 -18.80 -6.01 0.80
N SER A 108 -18.10 -5.94 -0.32
CA SER A 108 -16.68 -5.66 -0.41
C SER A 108 -16.47 -4.36 -1.18
N THR A 109 -15.41 -3.65 -0.85
CA THR A 109 -15.01 -2.45 -1.58
C THR A 109 -13.65 -2.69 -2.19
N LEU A 110 -13.55 -2.49 -3.50
CA LEU A 110 -12.29 -2.50 -4.21
C LEU A 110 -11.65 -1.12 -4.03
N PHE A 111 -10.51 -1.07 -3.35
CA PHE A 111 -9.73 0.14 -3.22
C PHE A 111 -8.55 0.10 -4.19
N VAL A 112 -8.40 1.19 -4.94
CA VAL A 112 -7.27 1.41 -5.84
C VAL A 112 -6.43 2.53 -5.26
N PHE A 113 -5.24 2.18 -4.80
CA PHE A 113 -4.24 3.13 -4.33
C PHE A 113 -3.24 3.38 -5.45
N ARG A 114 -3.01 4.65 -5.75
CA ARG A 114 -2.03 5.06 -6.75
C ARG A 114 -1.01 6.00 -6.10
N PHE A 115 0.26 5.62 -6.17
CA PHE A 115 1.37 6.46 -5.72
C PHE A 115 2.21 6.83 -6.92
N ALA A 116 2.35 8.13 -7.22
CA ALA A 116 2.99 8.60 -8.44
C ALA A 116 4.08 9.62 -8.15
N CYS A 117 5.11 9.64 -8.99
CA CYS A 117 6.14 10.68 -9.00
C CYS A 117 6.55 10.99 -10.44
N PRO A 118 7.10 12.18 -10.71
CA PRO A 118 7.59 12.55 -12.02
C PRO A 118 8.94 11.87 -12.33
N GLY A 119 9.28 11.83 -13.62
CA GLY A 119 10.58 11.39 -14.11
C GLY A 119 10.72 9.88 -14.28
N GLU A 120 11.96 9.41 -14.24
CA GLU A 120 12.35 8.05 -14.61
C GLU A 120 11.83 6.95 -13.68
N GLY A 121 11.38 7.31 -12.47
CA GLY A 121 10.89 6.36 -11.49
C GLY A 121 12.01 5.54 -10.85
N LEU A 122 11.66 4.33 -10.40
CA LEU A 122 12.57 3.45 -9.70
C LEU A 122 13.69 2.92 -10.62
N PRO A 123 14.92 2.76 -10.08
CA PRO A 123 16.01 2.04 -10.72
C PRO A 123 15.59 0.64 -11.24
N PRO A 124 16.06 0.21 -12.43
CA PRO A 124 15.62 -1.05 -13.04
C PRO A 124 15.91 -2.32 -12.20
N ASP A 125 17.01 -2.33 -11.47
CA ASP A 125 17.42 -3.40 -10.55
C ASP A 125 16.42 -3.57 -9.39
N ILE A 126 15.94 -2.47 -8.81
CA ILE A 126 14.92 -2.50 -7.75
C ILE A 126 13.60 -3.06 -8.29
N VAL A 127 13.20 -2.61 -9.49
CA VAL A 127 11.97 -3.10 -10.14
C VAL A 127 12.11 -4.59 -10.47
N GLN A 128 13.26 -5.02 -10.97
CA GLN A 128 13.53 -6.43 -11.25
C GLN A 128 13.44 -7.27 -9.97
N ASP A 129 14.09 -6.84 -8.88
CA ASP A 129 14.07 -7.51 -7.59
C ASP A 129 12.65 -7.61 -6.99
N MET A 130 11.83 -6.56 -7.15
CA MET A 130 10.43 -6.54 -6.71
C MET A 130 9.60 -7.67 -7.37
N PHE A 131 9.86 -7.98 -8.64
CA PHE A 131 9.16 -9.03 -9.38
C PHE A 131 9.86 -10.39 -9.32
N SER A 132 11.11 -10.43 -8.86
CA SER A 132 11.88 -11.66 -8.75
C SER A 132 11.48 -12.51 -7.55
N ASN A 133 11.57 -13.84 -7.73
CA ASN A 133 11.39 -14.83 -6.68
C ASN A 133 12.72 -15.37 -6.12
N SER A 134 13.86 -14.98 -6.72
CA SER A 134 15.20 -15.39 -6.31
C SER A 134 16.25 -14.38 -6.81
N CYS A 135 17.46 -14.39 -6.23
CA CYS A 135 18.56 -13.53 -6.68
C CYS A 135 18.27 -12.02 -6.54
N TRP A 136 18.00 -11.58 -5.31
CA TRP A 136 17.85 -10.17 -5.00
C TRP A 136 19.21 -9.47 -4.88
N SER A 137 19.28 -8.24 -5.39
CA SER A 137 20.49 -7.42 -5.41
C SER A 137 20.39 -6.15 -4.55
N THR A 138 19.18 -5.71 -4.23
CA THR A 138 18.86 -4.47 -3.52
C THR A 138 17.99 -4.73 -2.29
N HIS A 139 18.21 -4.00 -1.20
CA HIS A 139 17.40 -4.15 0.01
C HIS A 139 15.97 -3.61 -0.21
N GLU A 140 15.85 -2.52 -0.95
CA GLU A 140 14.58 -1.91 -1.37
C GLU A 140 13.75 -2.88 -2.21
N GLY A 141 14.36 -3.56 -3.19
CA GLY A 141 13.69 -4.55 -4.02
C GLY A 141 13.14 -5.73 -3.22
N ILE A 142 13.87 -6.19 -2.20
CA ILE A 142 13.40 -7.24 -1.27
C ILE A 142 12.17 -6.76 -0.48
N GLY A 143 12.20 -5.52 0.02
CA GLY A 143 11.08 -4.91 0.73
C GLY A 143 9.82 -4.82 -0.15
N LEU A 144 9.97 -4.34 -1.39
CA LEU A 144 8.87 -4.23 -2.34
C LEU A 144 8.35 -5.61 -2.79
N SER A 145 9.23 -6.60 -2.95
CA SER A 145 8.84 -7.98 -3.22
C SER A 145 8.02 -8.56 -2.07
N THR A 146 8.44 -8.32 -0.82
CA THR A 146 7.71 -8.71 0.39
C THR A 146 6.33 -8.06 0.42
N CYS A 147 6.24 -6.75 0.16
CA CYS A 147 4.97 -6.03 0.11
C CYS A 147 4.05 -6.57 -0.97
N ARG A 148 4.57 -6.84 -2.17
CA ARG A 148 3.80 -7.45 -3.26
C ARG A 148 3.26 -8.83 -2.89
N LYS A 149 4.06 -9.66 -2.22
CA LYS A 149 3.61 -10.98 -1.74
C LYS A 149 2.51 -10.83 -0.67
N ILE A 150 2.63 -9.88 0.26
CA ILE A 150 1.58 -9.58 1.26
C ILE A 150 0.27 -9.17 0.55
N VAL A 151 0.33 -8.25 -0.41
CA VAL A 151 -0.85 -7.83 -1.19
C VAL A 151 -1.51 -9.01 -1.88
N LYS A 152 -0.72 -9.90 -2.48
CA LYS A 152 -1.25 -11.14 -3.10
C LYS A 152 -1.90 -12.07 -2.09
N LEU A 153 -1.34 -12.24 -0.89
CA LEU A 153 -1.95 -13.03 0.18
C LEU A 153 -3.29 -12.44 0.66
N MET A 154 -3.46 -11.12 0.52
CA MET A 154 -4.71 -10.41 0.77
C MET A 154 -5.69 -10.46 -0.42
N GLY A 155 -5.38 -11.18 -1.50
CA GLY A 155 -6.20 -11.27 -2.70
C GLY A 155 -6.12 -10.06 -3.62
N GLY A 156 -5.13 -9.18 -3.40
CA GLY A 156 -4.91 -7.99 -4.20
C GLY A 156 -3.84 -8.14 -5.28
N GLU A 157 -3.56 -7.04 -5.97
CA GLU A 157 -2.54 -6.96 -6.99
C GLU A 157 -1.71 -5.67 -6.87
N VAL A 158 -0.44 -5.75 -7.26
CA VAL A 158 0.44 -4.57 -7.39
C VAL A 158 1.00 -4.53 -8.81
N GLN A 159 0.90 -3.37 -9.44
CA GLN A 159 1.52 -3.05 -10.72
C GLN A 159 2.45 -1.85 -10.56
N TYR A 160 3.53 -1.84 -11.32
CA TYR A 160 4.41 -0.69 -11.47
C TYR A 160 4.41 -0.27 -12.93
N ILE A 161 4.07 0.99 -13.18
CA ILE A 161 3.90 1.54 -14.53
C ILE A 161 4.86 2.73 -14.66
N ARG A 162 5.67 2.70 -15.72
CA ARG A 162 6.58 3.79 -16.09
C ARG A 162 6.09 4.36 -17.42
N GLU A 163 5.67 5.62 -17.39
CA GLU A 163 5.33 6.43 -18.56
C GLU A 163 6.50 7.39 -18.87
N SER A 164 6.40 8.15 -19.96
CA SER A 164 7.45 9.06 -20.43
C SER A 164 7.85 10.13 -19.39
N GLU A 165 6.87 10.65 -18.66
CA GLU A 165 7.04 11.80 -17.76
C GLU A 165 6.80 11.47 -16.27
N ARG A 166 6.35 10.24 -15.97
CA ARG A 166 5.99 9.83 -14.62
C ARG A 166 6.05 8.33 -14.44
N SER A 167 6.20 7.90 -13.21
CA SER A 167 6.02 6.51 -12.81
C SER A 167 5.04 6.41 -11.66
N PHE A 168 4.36 5.27 -11.54
CA PHE A 168 3.44 5.06 -10.44
C PHE A 168 3.27 3.59 -10.09
N PHE A 169 2.98 3.35 -8.80
CA PHE A 169 2.44 2.09 -8.32
C PHE A 169 0.91 2.14 -8.40
N LEU A 170 0.32 1.01 -8.78
CA LEU A 170 -1.10 0.74 -8.66
C LEU A 170 -1.27 -0.45 -7.73
N ILE A 171 -1.85 -0.23 -6.56
CA ILE A 171 -2.11 -1.26 -5.56
C ILE A 171 -3.62 -1.43 -5.47
N ILE A 172 -4.09 -2.65 -5.73
CA ILE A 172 -5.50 -2.99 -5.78
C ILE A 172 -5.77 -3.94 -4.63
N LEU A 173 -6.67 -3.55 -3.72
CA LEU A 173 -7.08 -4.37 -2.58
C LEU A 173 -8.60 -4.44 -2.52
N GLU A 174 -9.14 -5.64 -2.54
CA GLU A 174 -10.55 -5.88 -2.23
C GLU A 174 -10.67 -6.13 -0.73
N LEU A 175 -11.32 -5.20 -0.02
CA LEU A 175 -11.49 -5.29 1.42
C LEU A 175 -12.96 -5.52 1.75
N PRO A 176 -13.30 -6.57 2.51
CA PRO A 176 -14.64 -6.75 3.03
C PRO A 176 -15.05 -5.56 3.91
N GLN A 177 -16.32 -5.15 3.81
CA GLN A 177 -16.87 -4.19 4.77
C GLN A 177 -17.10 -4.89 6.12
N PRO A 178 -16.95 -4.16 7.24
CA PRO A 178 -17.35 -4.69 8.53
C PRO A 178 -18.85 -5.00 8.49
N ARG A 179 -19.24 -6.20 8.92
CA ARG A 179 -20.67 -6.52 9.02
C ARG A 179 -21.30 -5.56 10.04
N PRO A 180 -22.48 -4.97 9.74
CA PRO A 180 -23.22 -4.25 10.75
C PRO A 180 -23.42 -5.20 11.94
N ARG A 181 -22.98 -4.79 13.14
CA ARG A 181 -23.35 -5.54 14.35
C ARG A 181 -24.87 -5.56 14.37
N ALA A 182 -25.48 -6.74 14.20
CA ALA A 182 -26.89 -6.92 14.46
C ALA A 182 -27.14 -6.36 15.86
N SER A 183 -27.95 -5.30 15.92
CA SER A 183 -28.42 -4.72 17.16
C SER A 183 -28.86 -5.89 18.04
N ARG A 184 -28.19 -6.11 19.17
CA ARG A 184 -28.75 -6.97 20.20
C ARG A 184 -30.08 -6.32 20.58
N GLU A 185 -31.17 -6.86 20.04
CA GLU A 185 -32.50 -6.65 20.61
C GLU A 185 -32.42 -7.17 22.04
N VAL A 186 -32.19 -6.25 22.96
CA VAL A 186 -32.48 -6.47 24.37
C VAL A 186 -33.97 -6.21 24.50
N SER A 187 -34.75 -7.28 24.51
CA SER A 187 -36.12 -7.31 25.03
C SER A 187 -36.37 -8.66 25.65
#